data_AF-A0A392MUW0-F1
#
_entry.id   AF-A0A392MUW0-F1
#
_cell.length_a   1.000
_cell.length_b   1.000
_cell.length_c   1.000
_cell.angle_alpha   90.00
_cell.angle_beta   90.00
_cell.angle_gamma   90.00
#
_symmetry.space_group_name_H-M   'P 1'
#
loop_
_entity.id
_entity.type
_entity.pdbx_description
1 polymer ?
#
loop_
_entity_poly.entity_id
_entity_poly.type
_entity_poly.pdbx_seq_one_letter_code
_entity_poly.pdbx_strand_id
1 'polypeptide(L)'
;MVADMKPSFIRFPGGCFVEGDYLRNAFRWKASVGPWEERPGHFGDVWKYWTDDGLGYYEFLQLSEDLGALPIWVFNNGVSHNDEVDTSSVLPFVQEALDGLEFARGDPTSKWGSLRAAMGHPEPFNLKYVAVGNEDCGKKNYR
;
A
#
# COMPACT_ATOMS: atom_id res chain seq x y z
N MET A 1 -18.83 8.21 13.63
CA MET A 1 -19.06 8.27 12.17
C MET A 1 -18.58 7.00 11.46
N VAL A 2 -17.27 6.66 11.44
CA VAL A 2 -16.80 5.38 10.87
C VAL A 2 -16.76 4.25 11.90
N ALA A 3 -16.19 4.50 13.09
CA ALA A 3 -16.13 3.51 14.18
C ALA A 3 -17.53 2.97 14.58
N ASP A 4 -18.56 3.81 14.52
CA ASP A 4 -19.94 3.43 14.85
C ASP A 4 -20.53 2.38 13.89
N MET A 5 -19.99 2.28 12.66
CA MET A 5 -20.38 1.24 11.70
C MET A 5 -19.82 -0.13 12.07
N LYS A 6 -18.82 -0.18 12.97
CA LYS A 6 -18.12 -1.40 13.40
C LYS A 6 -17.60 -2.22 12.21
N PRO A 7 -16.79 -1.62 11.32
CA PRO A 7 -16.29 -2.32 10.14
C PRO A 7 -15.46 -3.52 10.55
N SER A 8 -15.67 -4.67 9.91
CA SER A 8 -14.84 -5.85 10.15
C SER A 8 -13.51 -5.80 9.38
N PHE A 9 -13.44 -5.00 8.32
CA PHE A 9 -12.24 -4.84 7.51
C PHE A 9 -12.18 -3.47 6.83
N ILE A 10 -10.98 -3.10 6.38
CA ILE A 10 -10.71 -1.89 5.58
C ILE A 10 -9.81 -2.27 4.42
N ARG A 11 -10.24 -1.99 3.17
CA ARG A 11 -9.42 -2.15 1.96
C ARG A 11 -8.74 -0.83 1.62
N PHE A 12 -7.41 -0.83 1.47
CA PHE A 12 -6.62 0.39 1.25
C PHE A 12 -5.28 0.10 0.53
N PRO A 13 -4.57 1.12 0.00
CA PRO A 13 -5.07 2.47 -0.29
C PRO A 13 -6.08 2.45 -1.44
N GLY A 14 -6.01 1.40 -2.28
CA GLY A 14 -7.14 0.82 -2.99
C GLY A 14 -7.85 1.68 -4.04
N GLY A 15 -8.64 0.97 -4.83
CA GLY A 15 -9.16 1.45 -6.10
C GLY A 15 -8.03 1.84 -7.06
N CYS A 16 -8.39 2.56 -8.10
CA CYS A 16 -7.48 3.06 -9.12
C CYS A 16 -6.31 3.91 -8.58
N PHE A 17 -6.37 4.39 -7.33
CA PHE A 17 -5.29 5.14 -6.69
C PHE A 17 -3.99 4.32 -6.56
N VAL A 18 -4.09 3.01 -6.33
CA VAL A 18 -2.89 2.14 -6.24
C VAL A 18 -2.21 1.95 -7.60
N GLU A 19 -2.96 2.12 -8.68
CA GLU A 19 -2.55 1.88 -10.07
C GLU A 19 -1.97 3.13 -10.72
N GLY A 20 -2.64 4.28 -10.56
CA GLY A 20 -2.43 5.47 -11.37
C GLY A 20 -3.02 5.33 -12.78
N ASP A 21 -3.20 6.46 -13.47
CA ASP A 21 -3.40 6.44 -14.93
C ASP A 21 -2.12 5.95 -15.62
N TYR A 22 -0.95 6.31 -15.07
CA TYR A 22 0.37 5.85 -15.49
C TYR A 22 1.21 5.38 -14.28
N LEU A 23 2.06 4.37 -14.47
CA LEU A 23 2.86 3.76 -13.38
C LEU A 23 3.79 4.74 -12.67
N ARG A 24 4.21 5.80 -13.35
CA ARG A 24 5.01 6.89 -12.76
C ARG A 24 4.30 7.63 -11.64
N ASN A 25 2.97 7.60 -11.64
CA ASN A 25 2.07 8.26 -10.70
C ASN A 25 1.35 7.25 -9.78
N ALA A 26 1.68 5.97 -9.87
CA ALA A 26 1.14 4.95 -8.98
C ALA A 26 1.60 5.20 -7.53
N PHE A 27 0.74 4.92 -6.56
CA PHE A 27 1.10 4.98 -5.15
C PHE A 27 2.28 4.03 -4.82
N ARG A 28 3.30 4.56 -4.16
CA ARG A 28 4.50 3.80 -3.72
C ARG A 28 4.58 3.78 -2.20
N TRP A 29 4.23 2.65 -1.59
CA TRP A 29 4.11 2.55 -0.13
C TRP A 29 5.39 2.95 0.62
N LYS A 30 6.57 2.66 0.07
CA LYS A 30 7.87 3.03 0.67
C LYS A 30 8.07 4.54 0.79
N ALA A 31 7.48 5.32 -0.11
CA ALA A 31 7.50 6.77 -0.06
C ALA A 31 6.45 7.36 0.91
N SER A 32 5.59 6.50 1.47
CA SER A 32 4.52 6.86 2.41
C SER A 32 4.82 6.45 3.86
N VAL A 33 6.05 6.06 4.18
CA VAL A 33 6.49 5.66 5.53
C VAL A 33 7.73 6.46 5.94
N GLY A 34 8.02 6.51 7.24
CA GLY A 34 9.02 7.41 7.80
C GLY A 34 8.45 8.80 8.16
N PRO A 35 9.32 9.79 8.47
CA PRO A 35 8.92 11.14 8.84
C PRO A 35 8.03 11.76 7.77
N TRP A 36 6.87 12.29 8.18
CA TRP A 36 5.85 12.74 7.24
C TRP A 36 6.30 13.97 6.43
N GLU A 37 7.12 14.82 7.05
CA GLU A 37 7.69 16.03 6.45
C GLU A 37 8.72 15.74 5.34
N GLU A 38 9.23 14.50 5.27
CA GLU A 38 10.16 14.04 4.23
C GLU A 38 9.44 13.30 3.09
N ARG A 39 8.13 13.04 3.22
CA ARG A 39 7.36 12.31 2.20
C ARG A 39 7.14 13.22 0.99
N PRO A 40 7.48 12.78 -0.24
CA PRO A 40 7.35 13.60 -1.42
C PRO A 40 5.89 13.80 -1.86
N GLY A 41 4.99 12.93 -1.40
CA GLY A 41 3.67 12.77 -2.00
C GLY A 41 3.77 12.31 -3.47
N HIS A 42 2.65 12.38 -4.18
CA HIS A 42 2.63 12.22 -5.63
C HIS A 42 1.40 12.86 -6.27
N PHE A 43 1.44 13.04 -7.59
CA PHE A 43 0.26 13.46 -8.33
C PHE A 43 -0.65 12.25 -8.58
N GLY A 44 -1.80 12.21 -7.91
CA GLY A 44 -2.85 11.20 -8.12
C GLY A 44 -3.57 11.48 -9.42
N ASP A 45 -2.98 11.05 -10.53
CA ASP A 45 -3.44 11.39 -11.87
C ASP A 45 -4.80 10.79 -12.22
N VAL A 46 -5.26 9.71 -11.58
CA VAL A 46 -6.64 9.22 -11.76
C VAL A 46 -7.67 10.27 -11.31
N TRP A 47 -7.40 10.94 -10.18
CA TRP A 47 -8.33 11.89 -9.55
C TRP A 47 -7.91 13.36 -9.73
N LYS A 48 -6.81 13.60 -10.43
CA LYS A 48 -6.29 14.91 -10.85
C LYS A 48 -5.98 15.87 -9.69
N TYR A 49 -5.49 15.35 -8.56
CA TYR A 49 -4.99 16.16 -7.44
C TYR A 49 -3.67 15.63 -6.88
N TRP A 50 -2.93 16.50 -6.20
CA TRP A 50 -1.72 16.11 -5.47
C TRP A 50 -2.07 15.54 -4.11
N THR A 51 -1.51 14.38 -3.78
CA THR A 51 -1.57 13.78 -2.44
C THR A 51 -0.22 13.97 -1.77
N ASP A 52 -0.22 14.32 -0.49
CA ASP A 52 0.99 14.41 0.32
C ASP A 52 1.48 13.02 0.80
N ASP A 53 0.66 11.98 0.63
CA ASP A 53 0.87 10.63 1.18
C ASP A 53 1.12 10.63 2.70
N GLY A 54 0.57 11.62 3.40
CA GLY A 54 0.58 11.70 4.85
C GLY A 54 -0.26 10.60 5.50
N LEU A 55 -1.39 10.25 4.89
CA LEU A 55 -2.14 9.02 5.19
C LEU A 55 -1.55 7.87 4.35
N GLY A 56 -0.44 7.33 4.84
CA GLY A 56 0.35 6.31 4.16
C GLY A 56 0.07 4.88 4.63
N TYR A 57 0.97 3.98 4.27
CA TYR A 57 0.83 2.55 4.57
C TYR A 57 0.73 2.27 6.08
N TYR A 58 1.58 2.91 6.88
CA TYR A 58 1.58 2.77 8.33
C TYR A 58 0.27 3.29 8.94
N GLU A 59 -0.17 4.48 8.52
CA GLU A 59 -1.33 5.12 9.12
C GLU A 59 -2.64 4.35 8.82
N PHE A 60 -2.77 3.71 7.66
CA PHE A 60 -3.91 2.83 7.37
C PHE A 60 -3.90 1.52 8.17
N LEU A 61 -2.71 0.95 8.41
CA LEU A 61 -2.56 -0.21 9.29
C LEU A 61 -2.97 0.14 10.72
N GLN A 62 -2.47 1.26 11.25
CA GLN A 62 -2.85 1.78 12.57
C GLN A 62 -4.35 2.08 12.66
N LEU A 63 -4.92 2.76 11.65
CA LEU A 63 -6.35 3.05 11.60
C LEU A 63 -7.20 1.77 11.65
N SER A 64 -6.75 0.69 11.01
CA SER A 64 -7.45 -0.59 11.05
C SER A 64 -7.45 -1.17 12.47
N GLU A 65 -6.33 -1.10 13.18
CA GLU A 65 -6.24 -1.52 14.59
C GLU A 65 -7.12 -0.67 15.50
N ASP A 66 -7.08 0.65 15.36
CA ASP A 66 -7.86 1.60 16.17
C ASP A 66 -9.37 1.38 16.00
N LEU A 67 -9.79 0.92 14.80
CA LEU A 67 -11.18 0.59 14.49
C LEU A 67 -11.56 -0.86 14.86
N GLY A 68 -10.61 -1.68 15.31
CA GLY A 68 -10.82 -3.11 15.55
C GLY A 68 -11.12 -3.92 14.28
N ALA A 69 -10.70 -3.40 13.11
CA ALA A 69 -10.93 -3.97 11.79
C ALA A 69 -9.70 -4.68 11.25
N LEU A 70 -9.88 -5.61 10.31
CA LEU A 70 -8.77 -6.23 9.60
C LEU A 70 -8.32 -5.39 8.39
N PRO A 71 -7.02 -5.09 8.26
CA PRO A 71 -6.50 -4.46 7.06
C PRO A 71 -6.51 -5.43 5.87
N ILE A 72 -6.95 -4.95 4.70
CA ILE A 72 -6.76 -5.58 3.39
C ILE A 72 -5.89 -4.66 2.56
N TRP A 73 -4.58 -4.95 2.54
CA TRP A 73 -3.62 -4.12 1.82
C TRP A 73 -3.63 -4.44 0.32
N VAL A 74 -3.83 -3.42 -0.50
CA VAL A 74 -3.73 -3.47 -1.95
C VAL A 74 -2.37 -2.92 -2.36
N PHE A 75 -1.62 -3.65 -3.18
CA PHE A 75 -0.36 -3.17 -3.75
C PHE A 75 -0.37 -3.23 -5.27
N ASN A 76 0.40 -2.35 -5.89
CA ASN A 76 0.56 -2.30 -7.34
C ASN A 76 1.32 -3.54 -7.83
N ASN A 77 0.78 -4.23 -8.83
CA ASN A 77 1.30 -5.47 -9.39
C ASN A 77 2.06 -5.27 -10.72
N GLY A 78 2.43 -4.03 -11.07
CA GLY A 78 3.04 -3.69 -12.35
C GLY A 78 2.04 -3.19 -13.40
N VAL A 79 0.82 -2.86 -12.99
CA VAL A 79 -0.24 -2.36 -13.87
C VAL A 79 -0.69 -0.96 -13.44
N SER A 80 -0.98 -0.12 -14.44
CA SER A 80 -1.73 1.12 -14.33
C SER A 80 -2.87 1.12 -15.35
N HIS A 81 -3.69 2.17 -15.43
CA HIS A 81 -4.73 2.23 -16.47
C HIS A 81 -4.16 2.17 -17.90
N ASN A 82 -2.97 2.74 -18.15
CA ASN A 82 -2.37 2.82 -19.49
C ASN A 82 -1.08 2.02 -19.66
N ASP A 83 -0.46 1.52 -18.58
CA ASP A 83 0.79 0.77 -18.63
C ASP A 83 0.63 -0.64 -18.07
N GLU A 84 1.40 -1.58 -18.63
CA GLU A 84 1.53 -2.94 -18.13
C GLU A 84 2.99 -3.36 -18.23
N VAL A 85 3.60 -3.73 -17.10
CA VAL A 85 4.95 -4.29 -17.06
C VAL A 85 4.90 -5.71 -17.65
N ASP A 86 5.91 -6.05 -18.44
CA ASP A 86 6.06 -7.42 -18.95
C ASP A 86 6.29 -8.38 -17.77
N THR A 87 5.64 -9.55 -17.80
CA THR A 87 5.75 -10.54 -16.73
C THR A 87 7.20 -10.96 -16.46
N SER A 88 8.08 -10.95 -17.46
CA SER A 88 9.52 -11.24 -17.28
C SER A 88 10.25 -10.19 -16.43
N SER A 89 9.67 -9.00 -16.28
CA SER A 89 10.23 -7.85 -15.56
C SER A 89 9.44 -7.50 -14.28
N VAL A 90 8.57 -8.39 -13.80
CA VAL A 90 7.68 -8.15 -12.64
C VAL A 90 8.41 -8.19 -11.28
N LEU A 91 9.61 -8.78 -11.23
CA LEU A 91 10.34 -9.04 -9.98
C LEU A 91 10.46 -7.82 -9.04
N PRO A 92 10.71 -6.58 -9.51
CA PRO A 92 10.73 -5.42 -8.63
C PRO A 92 9.41 -5.23 -7.86
N PHE A 93 8.25 -5.46 -8.49
CA PHE A 93 6.95 -5.33 -7.84
C PHE A 93 6.69 -6.45 -6.84
N VAL A 94 7.20 -7.67 -7.11
CA VAL A 94 7.19 -8.76 -6.13
C VAL A 94 8.01 -8.37 -4.90
N GLN A 95 9.19 -7.79 -5.09
CA GLN A 95 10.01 -7.32 -3.97
C GLN A 95 9.34 -6.19 -3.19
N GLU A 96 8.68 -5.24 -3.87
CA GLU A 96 7.87 -4.21 -3.19
C GLU A 96 6.79 -4.81 -2.28
N ALA A 97 6.12 -5.87 -2.73
CA ALA A 97 5.12 -6.58 -1.94
C ALA A 97 5.73 -7.32 -0.75
N LEU A 98 6.83 -8.06 -0.96
CA LEU A 98 7.54 -8.77 0.12
C LEU A 98 8.08 -7.80 1.18
N ASP A 99 8.64 -6.68 0.76
CA ASP A 99 9.14 -5.63 1.65
C ASP A 99 8.00 -5.02 2.49
N GLY A 100 6.83 -4.79 1.88
CA GLY A 100 5.66 -4.28 2.61
C GLY A 100 5.04 -5.29 3.56
N LEU A 101 5.11 -6.58 3.25
CA LEU A 101 4.74 -7.67 4.17
C LEU A 101 5.72 -7.76 5.34
N GLU A 102 7.02 -7.62 5.09
CA GLU A 102 8.05 -7.56 6.15
C GLU A 102 7.87 -6.31 7.02
N PHE A 103 7.56 -5.16 6.44
CA PHE A 103 7.22 -3.96 7.20
C PHE A 103 6.06 -4.22 8.16
N ALA A 104 4.96 -4.79 7.67
CA ALA A 104 3.76 -5.00 8.48
C ALA A 104 3.93 -6.13 9.51
N ARG A 105 4.65 -7.21 9.18
CA ARG A 105 4.63 -8.46 9.96
C ARG A 105 5.98 -8.99 10.40
N GLY A 106 7.07 -8.44 9.88
CA GLY A 106 8.42 -8.88 10.18
C GLY A 106 8.82 -8.58 11.63
N ASP A 107 9.83 -9.30 12.10
CA ASP A 107 10.45 -9.07 13.41
C ASP A 107 10.94 -7.60 13.51
N PRO A 108 10.84 -6.93 14.67
CA PRO A 108 11.32 -5.56 14.85
C PRO A 108 12.82 -5.37 14.59
N THR A 109 13.61 -6.43 14.45
CA THR A 109 15.03 -6.38 14.06
C THR A 109 15.29 -6.62 12.57
N SER A 110 14.25 -6.99 11.82
CA SER A 110 14.30 -7.16 10.36
C SER A 110 14.43 -5.80 9.66
N LYS A 111 14.75 -5.80 8.35
CA LYS A 111 15.04 -4.55 7.63
C LYS A 111 13.83 -3.62 7.66
N TRP A 112 12.65 -4.14 7.33
CA TRP A 112 11.44 -3.34 7.28
C TRP A 112 10.66 -3.33 8.59
N GLY A 113 10.74 -4.41 9.40
CA GLY A 113 10.15 -4.42 10.73
C GLY A 113 10.83 -3.45 11.70
N SER A 114 12.13 -3.19 11.55
CA SER A 114 12.83 -2.16 12.34
C SER A 114 12.37 -0.74 11.99
N LEU A 115 12.00 -0.48 10.74
CA LEU A 115 11.39 0.80 10.36
C LEU A 115 10.01 0.96 11.02
N ARG A 116 9.17 -0.07 10.98
CA ARG A 116 7.87 -0.09 11.69
C ARG A 116 8.05 0.19 13.18
N ALA A 117 9.00 -0.49 13.82
CA ALA A 117 9.32 -0.31 15.22
C ALA A 117 9.81 1.12 15.53
N ALA A 118 10.67 1.69 14.69
CA ALA A 118 11.16 3.06 14.82
C ALA A 118 10.05 4.11 14.64
N MET A 119 9.01 3.79 13.86
CA MET A 119 7.80 4.62 13.72
C MET A 119 6.85 4.53 14.93
N GLY A 120 7.20 3.75 15.95
CA GLY A 120 6.47 3.67 17.21
C GLY A 120 5.63 2.40 17.39
N HIS A 121 5.69 1.45 16.45
CA HIS A 121 4.92 0.21 16.50
C HIS A 121 5.80 -1.04 16.37
N PRO A 122 6.38 -1.52 17.48
CA PRO A 122 7.28 -2.68 17.44
C PRO A 122 6.56 -3.99 17.14
N GLU A 123 5.26 -4.08 17.45
CA GLU A 123 4.49 -5.32 17.27
C GLU A 123 4.07 -5.51 15.80
N PRO A 124 3.94 -6.76 15.32
CA PRO A 124 3.38 -7.02 13.99
C PRO A 124 1.91 -6.58 13.89
N PHE A 125 1.56 -5.90 12.80
CA PHE A 125 0.15 -5.64 12.46
C PHE A 125 -0.58 -6.94 12.09
N ASN A 126 -1.89 -6.99 12.35
CA ASN A 126 -2.74 -8.14 12.03
C ASN A 126 -3.14 -8.24 10.53
N LEU A 127 -2.15 -8.13 9.63
CA LEU A 127 -2.35 -8.20 8.19
C LEU A 127 -2.50 -9.65 7.71
N LYS A 128 -3.75 -10.11 7.60
CA LYS A 128 -4.08 -11.47 7.12
C LYS A 128 -4.37 -11.55 5.63
N TYR A 129 -4.82 -10.45 5.04
CA TYR A 129 -5.31 -10.41 3.68
C TYR A 129 -4.59 -9.33 2.89
N VAL A 130 -4.25 -9.66 1.65
CA VAL A 130 -3.70 -8.72 0.69
C VAL A 130 -4.44 -8.87 -0.64
N ALA A 131 -4.46 -7.81 -1.42
CA ALA A 131 -4.99 -7.78 -2.77
C ALA A 131 -3.87 -7.41 -3.75
N VAL A 132 -3.77 -8.20 -4.82
CA VAL A 132 -2.75 -8.05 -5.86
C VAL A 132 -3.36 -7.24 -7.00
N GLY A 133 -3.00 -5.96 -7.09
CA GLY A 133 -3.56 -5.03 -8.09
C GLY A 133 -5.02 -4.65 -7.84
N ASN A 134 -5.66 -4.08 -8.86
CA ASN A 134 -7.03 -3.59 -8.81
C ASN A 134 -7.67 -3.68 -10.22
N GLU A 135 -8.80 -4.38 -10.33
CA GLU A 135 -9.62 -4.43 -11.56
C GLU A 135 -8.89 -4.84 -12.85
N ASP A 136 -7.83 -5.64 -12.73
CA ASP A 136 -6.91 -6.00 -13.83
C ASP A 136 -7.46 -6.99 -14.87
N CYS A 137 -8.72 -7.43 -14.77
CA CYS A 137 -9.25 -8.55 -15.56
C CYS A 137 -9.18 -8.36 -17.09
N GLY A 138 -9.09 -7.11 -17.56
CA GLY A 138 -8.95 -6.78 -19.00
C GLY A 138 -7.51 -6.60 -19.48
N LYS A 139 -6.52 -6.70 -18.59
CA LYS A 139 -5.12 -6.35 -18.86
C LYS A 139 -4.41 -7.48 -19.58
N LYS A 140 -3.60 -7.15 -20.59
CA LYS A 140 -2.97 -8.14 -21.48
C LYS A 140 -2.00 -9.06 -20.72
N ASN A 141 -1.23 -8.49 -19.79
CA ASN A 141 -0.18 -9.14 -19.03
C ASN A 141 -0.67 -9.70 -17.68
N TYR A 142 -1.97 -9.55 -17.37
CA TYR A 142 -2.63 -10.15 -16.21
C TYR A 142 -3.26 -11.49 -16.61
N ARG A 143 -2.45 -12.55 -16.62
CA ARG A 143 -2.85 -13.91 -17.05
C ARG A 143 -2.34 -14.99 -16.10
#